data_AF-A0A7R7VHK0-F1
#
_entry.id   AF-A0A7R7VHK0-F1
#
_cell.length_a   1.000
_cell.length_b   1.000
_cell.length_c   1.000
_cell.angle_alpha   90.00
_cell.angle_beta   90.00
_cell.angle_gamma   90.00
#
_symmetry.space_group_name_H-M   'P 1'
#
loop_
_entity.id
_entity.type
_entity.pdbx_description
1 polymer ?
#
loop_
_entity_poly.entity_id
_entity_poly.type
_entity_poly.pdbx_seq_one_letter_code
_entity_poly.pdbx_strand_id
1 'polypeptide(L)'
;MKTCLILALLAHSIACEAFYTTSSQPTYQPETYTLAASGPVPLNNATVYKLSSDGSSPAIFILDYGKNVEGYATFEVTQQSGNTSIFEMSYGETREALDVYMADGPIPLSAAMDTYRINRYNISQPTVQVNRLIQGALRYQKLNLSSAGELEVTAVGFKPTVDNTPVSDLPGSFACSDPVLNRIWNAGARTVQLNEFPANSLPDSWVIADEGAFIDSLSPHHLHIYHHGLA
;
A
#
# COMPACT_ATOMS: atom_id res chain seq x y z
N MET A 1 14.17 -32.17 66.40
CA MET A 1 12.78 -32.15 66.91
C MET A 1 12.10 -30.90 66.38
N LYS A 2 11.01 -31.08 65.60
CA LYS A 2 10.01 -30.07 65.19
C LYS A 2 10.50 -28.95 64.25
N THR A 3 9.88 -28.58 63.12
CA THR A 3 8.73 -29.07 62.33
C THR A 3 8.77 -28.34 60.97
N CYS A 4 8.53 -29.08 59.88
CA CYS A 4 7.84 -28.73 58.61
C CYS A 4 7.92 -27.30 58.02
N LEU A 5 8.37 -27.17 56.76
CA LEU A 5 7.70 -26.29 55.81
C LEU A 5 7.71 -26.86 54.38
N ILE A 6 6.50 -27.29 54.02
CA ILE A 6 5.80 -27.50 52.74
C ILE A 6 6.52 -27.10 51.44
N LEU A 7 6.46 -28.08 50.53
CA LEU A 7 6.70 -28.07 49.08
C LEU A 7 5.78 -27.08 48.34
N ALA A 8 6.32 -26.27 47.43
CA ALA A 8 5.56 -25.72 46.31
C ALA A 8 6.48 -25.48 45.10
N LEU A 9 6.45 -26.43 44.15
CA LEU A 9 6.88 -26.19 42.78
C LEU A 9 5.93 -25.17 42.14
N LEU A 10 6.47 -24.07 41.62
CA LEU A 10 5.76 -23.18 40.70
C LEU A 10 6.58 -23.09 39.41
N ALA A 11 6.26 -24.00 38.49
CA ALA A 11 6.61 -23.88 37.09
C ALA A 11 5.90 -22.65 36.53
N HIS A 12 6.65 -21.58 36.28
CA HIS A 12 6.12 -20.43 35.54
C HIS A 12 6.18 -20.76 34.05
N SER A 13 5.08 -21.33 33.56
CA SER A 13 4.72 -21.25 32.14
C SER A 13 4.41 -19.79 31.85
N ILE A 14 5.31 -19.11 31.13
CA ILE A 14 4.97 -17.83 30.49
C ILE A 14 4.32 -18.21 29.17
N ALA A 15 2.99 -18.25 29.17
CA ALA A 15 2.21 -18.20 27.96
C ALA A 15 2.47 -16.84 27.30
N CYS A 16 3.21 -16.84 26.19
CA CYS A 16 3.29 -15.70 25.29
C CYS A 16 1.96 -15.66 24.52
N GLU A 17 0.93 -15.10 25.13
CA GLU A 17 -0.27 -14.69 24.40
C GLU A 17 0.06 -13.38 23.66
N ALA A 18 0.59 -13.53 22.45
CA ALA A 18 0.57 -12.45 21.50
C ALA A 18 -0.90 -12.24 21.09
N PHE A 19 -1.54 -11.23 21.69
CA PHE A 19 -2.77 -10.65 21.16
C PHE A 19 -2.49 -10.03 19.79
N TYR A 20 -2.46 -10.85 18.75
CA TYR A 20 -2.70 -10.36 17.40
C TYR A 20 -4.20 -10.12 17.27
N THR A 21 -4.65 -8.92 17.62
CA THR A 21 -5.91 -8.42 17.05
C THR A 21 -5.65 -8.23 15.57
N THR A 22 -5.91 -9.25 14.76
CA THR A 22 -5.90 -9.14 13.30
C THR A 22 -7.07 -8.26 12.89
N SER A 23 -6.85 -6.95 12.87
CA SER A 23 -7.63 -6.10 11.97
C SER A 23 -7.28 -6.59 10.56
N SER A 24 -8.19 -7.37 9.94
CA SER A 24 -8.03 -7.76 8.53
C SER A 24 -8.12 -6.55 7.59
N GLN A 25 -8.61 -5.41 8.12
CA GLN A 25 -8.79 -4.19 7.35
C GLN A 25 -7.57 -3.27 7.44
N PRO A 26 -7.14 -2.68 6.31
CA PRO A 26 -6.10 -1.68 6.30
C PRO A 26 -6.51 -0.42 7.05
N THR A 27 -5.52 0.30 7.57
CA THR A 27 -5.74 1.56 8.27
C THR A 27 -6.20 2.66 7.32
N TYR A 28 -5.56 2.77 6.15
CA TYR A 28 -6.08 3.61 5.07
C TYR A 28 -6.94 2.77 4.15
N GLN A 29 -8.21 3.13 4.05
CA GLN A 29 -9.17 2.57 3.12
C GLN A 29 -9.61 3.65 2.14
N PRO A 30 -9.98 3.28 0.91
CA PRO A 30 -10.59 4.22 -0.01
C PRO A 30 -11.94 4.69 0.54
N GLU A 31 -12.31 5.93 0.23
CA GLU A 31 -13.60 6.52 0.62
C GLU A 31 -14.67 6.28 -0.46
N THR A 32 -14.27 6.29 -1.72
CA THR A 32 -15.14 6.02 -2.86
C THR A 32 -14.46 5.17 -3.93
N TYR A 33 -15.26 4.59 -4.80
CA TYR A 33 -14.78 4.00 -6.05
C TYR A 33 -15.63 4.39 -7.24
N THR A 34 -15.07 4.29 -8.44
CA THR A 34 -15.79 4.41 -9.71
C THR A 34 -15.55 3.16 -10.54
N LEU A 35 -16.62 2.64 -11.13
CA LEU A 35 -16.53 1.72 -12.27
C LEU A 35 -16.36 2.57 -13.53
N ALA A 36 -15.65 2.07 -14.54
CA ALA A 36 -15.41 2.80 -15.78
C ALA A 36 -16.70 3.49 -16.31
N ALA A 37 -16.63 4.82 -16.52
CA ALA A 37 -17.72 5.70 -16.97
C ALA A 37 -18.92 5.93 -16.01
N SER A 38 -18.86 5.48 -14.75
CA SER A 38 -19.89 5.74 -13.72
C SER A 38 -19.46 6.81 -12.70
N GLY A 39 -20.43 7.40 -12.00
CA GLY A 39 -20.16 8.34 -10.90
C GLY A 39 -19.60 7.65 -9.65
N PRO A 40 -19.01 8.42 -8.70
CA PRO A 40 -18.43 7.85 -7.48
C PRO A 40 -19.47 7.14 -6.60
N VAL A 41 -19.12 5.95 -6.13
CA VAL A 41 -19.91 5.13 -5.19
C VAL A 41 -19.21 5.16 -3.83
N PRO A 42 -19.89 5.58 -2.75
CA PRO A 42 -19.36 5.51 -1.40
C PRO A 42 -19.08 4.08 -0.96
N LEU A 43 -17.99 3.91 -0.20
CA LEU A 43 -17.60 2.61 0.32
C LEU A 43 -18.21 2.32 1.70
N ASN A 44 -18.36 1.03 2.00
CA ASN A 44 -18.62 0.52 3.34
C ASN A 44 -17.58 -0.54 3.72
N ASN A 45 -17.45 -0.84 5.01
CA ASN A 45 -16.45 -1.77 5.55
C ASN A 45 -16.57 -3.22 5.02
N ALA A 46 -17.65 -3.56 4.30
CA ALA A 46 -17.89 -4.87 3.71
C ALA A 46 -17.80 -4.84 2.17
N THR A 47 -17.18 -3.81 1.59
CA THR A 47 -17.10 -3.70 0.13
C THR A 47 -16.24 -4.82 -0.44
N VAL A 48 -16.78 -5.48 -1.46
CA VAL A 48 -16.08 -6.48 -2.28
C VAL A 48 -16.05 -5.97 -3.72
N TYR A 49 -14.85 -5.78 -4.26
CA TYR A 49 -14.61 -5.43 -5.64
C TYR A 49 -14.65 -6.69 -6.48
N LYS A 50 -15.72 -6.85 -7.27
CA LYS A 50 -15.91 -7.98 -8.18
C LYS A 50 -15.38 -7.61 -9.57
N LEU A 51 -14.19 -8.09 -9.89
CA LEU A 51 -13.56 -7.93 -11.20
C LEU A 51 -13.91 -9.16 -12.05
N SER A 52 -14.51 -8.95 -13.23
CA SER A 52 -14.79 -10.03 -14.20
C SER A 52 -14.43 -9.53 -15.60
N SER A 53 -13.49 -10.21 -16.24
CA SER A 53 -12.98 -9.87 -17.58
C SER A 53 -13.03 -11.09 -18.48
N ASP A 54 -13.30 -10.87 -19.77
CA ASP A 54 -13.26 -11.89 -20.82
C ASP A 54 -11.88 -11.97 -21.52
N GLY A 55 -10.89 -11.20 -21.05
CA GLY A 55 -9.56 -11.11 -21.65
C GLY A 55 -9.45 -10.10 -22.82
N SER A 56 -10.56 -9.48 -23.23
CA SER A 56 -10.61 -8.41 -24.24
C SER A 56 -11.12 -7.09 -23.66
N SER A 57 -12.03 -7.17 -22.70
CA SER A 57 -12.62 -6.05 -21.96
C SER A 57 -12.14 -6.12 -20.50
N PRO A 58 -11.19 -5.27 -20.09
CA PRO A 58 -10.67 -5.30 -18.73
C PRO A 58 -11.71 -4.84 -17.71
N ALA A 59 -11.72 -5.46 -16.53
CA ALA A 59 -12.48 -5.00 -15.38
C ALA A 59 -11.66 -3.97 -14.61
N ILE A 60 -12.19 -2.76 -14.44
CA ILE A 60 -11.46 -1.63 -13.85
C ILE A 60 -12.27 -0.98 -12.74
N PHE A 61 -11.62 -0.80 -11.58
CA PHE A 61 -12.09 0.03 -10.49
C PHE A 61 -11.08 1.13 -10.21
N ILE A 62 -11.53 2.37 -10.09
CA ILE A 62 -10.70 3.49 -9.61
C ILE A 62 -11.16 3.87 -8.21
N LEU A 63 -10.26 3.79 -7.25
CA LEU A 63 -10.47 4.05 -5.83
C LEU A 63 -9.93 5.44 -5.49
N ASP A 64 -10.67 6.25 -4.73
CA ASP A 64 -10.25 7.54 -4.20
C ASP A 64 -10.22 7.49 -2.67
N TYR A 65 -9.08 7.80 -2.08
CA TYR A 65 -8.85 7.83 -0.64
C TYR A 65 -9.25 9.17 0.02
N GLY A 66 -9.76 10.13 -0.76
CA GLY A 66 -10.18 11.46 -0.30
C GLY A 66 -9.02 12.41 0.00
N LYS A 67 -7.85 11.87 0.33
CA LYS A 67 -6.59 12.56 0.63
C LYS A 67 -5.39 11.71 0.22
N ASN A 68 -4.22 12.33 0.16
CA ASN A 68 -2.97 11.58 0.00
C ASN A 68 -2.70 10.71 1.24
N VAL A 69 -2.44 9.44 0.96
CA VAL A 69 -2.03 8.38 1.88
C VAL A 69 -0.69 7.82 1.45
N GLU A 70 -0.10 7.00 2.30
CA GLU A 70 1.23 6.43 2.14
C GLU A 70 1.28 5.11 2.92
N GLY A 71 2.04 4.13 2.42
CA GLY A 71 2.18 2.86 3.11
C GLY A 71 2.51 1.67 2.22
N TYR A 72 2.47 0.49 2.84
CA TYR A 72 2.45 -0.79 2.12
C TYR A 72 1.06 -1.06 1.58
N ALA A 73 0.94 -1.23 0.26
CA ALA A 73 -0.31 -1.63 -0.36
C ALA A 73 -0.73 -3.02 0.15
N THR A 74 -2.01 -3.19 0.43
CA THR A 74 -2.57 -4.44 0.94
C THR A 74 -3.94 -4.71 0.35
N PHE A 75 -4.27 -5.99 0.19
CA PHE A 75 -5.59 -6.46 -0.23
C PHE A 75 -5.77 -7.93 0.15
N GLU A 76 -7.02 -8.39 0.11
CA GLU A 76 -7.38 -9.79 0.26
C GLU A 76 -8.16 -10.25 -0.97
N VAL A 77 -7.80 -11.42 -1.49
CA VAL A 77 -8.58 -12.13 -2.51
C VAL A 77 -9.38 -13.21 -1.81
N THR A 78 -10.71 -13.11 -1.85
CA THR A 78 -11.61 -14.08 -1.22
C THR A 78 -12.05 -15.17 -2.19
N GLN A 79 -12.18 -14.84 -3.48
CA GLN A 79 -12.54 -15.78 -4.55
C GLN A 79 -11.78 -15.47 -5.84
N GLN A 80 -11.48 -16.52 -6.60
CA GLN A 80 -10.89 -16.43 -7.93
C GLN A 80 -11.43 -17.53 -8.84
N SER A 81 -11.57 -17.25 -10.13
CA SER A 81 -11.83 -18.26 -11.16
C SER A 81 -11.23 -17.89 -12.51
N GLY A 82 -11.01 -18.88 -13.38
CA GLY A 82 -10.46 -18.65 -14.72
C GLY A 82 -8.98 -18.24 -14.71
N ASN A 83 -8.57 -17.37 -15.65
CA ASN A 83 -7.22 -16.84 -15.74
C ASN A 83 -7.15 -15.44 -15.12
N THR A 84 -6.40 -15.32 -14.04
CA THR A 84 -6.21 -14.13 -13.20
C THR A 84 -4.76 -13.62 -13.20
N SER A 85 -3.95 -14.08 -14.16
CA SER A 85 -2.51 -13.78 -14.23
C SER A 85 -2.16 -12.33 -14.61
N ILE A 86 -3.13 -11.56 -15.13
CA ILE A 86 -2.97 -10.15 -15.49
C ILE A 86 -3.85 -9.30 -14.57
N PHE A 87 -3.62 -9.41 -13.27
CA PHE A 87 -4.16 -8.51 -12.26
C PHE A 87 -3.12 -7.46 -11.88
N GLU A 88 -3.48 -6.18 -12.00
CA GLU A 88 -2.60 -5.05 -11.76
C GLU A 88 -3.23 -4.06 -10.77
N MET A 89 -2.38 -3.45 -9.95
CA MET A 89 -2.71 -2.26 -9.18
C MET A 89 -1.83 -1.11 -9.62
N SER A 90 -2.42 0.04 -9.98
CA SER A 90 -1.69 1.27 -10.32
C SER A 90 -1.99 2.38 -9.33
N TYR A 91 -1.05 3.31 -9.13
CA TYR A 91 -1.13 4.31 -8.05
C TYR A 91 -0.78 5.71 -8.54
N GLY A 92 -1.60 6.70 -8.16
CA GLY A 92 -1.40 8.09 -8.55
C GLY A 92 -1.82 9.08 -7.46
N GLU A 93 -1.14 10.22 -7.39
CA GLU A 93 -1.54 11.39 -6.61
C GLU A 93 -2.68 12.14 -7.28
N THR A 94 -2.79 12.06 -8.60
CA THR A 94 -3.91 12.59 -9.39
C THR A 94 -4.73 11.48 -10.03
N ARG A 95 -5.97 11.79 -10.45
CA ARG A 95 -6.83 10.81 -11.11
C ARG A 95 -6.32 10.52 -12.52
N GLU A 96 -5.88 11.57 -13.21
CA GLU A 96 -5.40 11.57 -14.59
C GLU A 96 -4.12 10.74 -14.73
N ALA A 97 -3.29 10.70 -13.68
CA ALA A 97 -2.14 9.81 -13.61
C ALA A 97 -2.50 8.36 -13.93
N LEU A 98 -3.64 7.86 -13.45
CA LEU A 98 -4.03 6.47 -13.65
C LEU A 98 -4.36 6.12 -15.11
N ASP A 99 -4.49 7.10 -15.99
CA ASP A 99 -4.80 6.89 -17.40
C ASP A 99 -3.54 6.68 -18.27
N VAL A 100 -2.33 6.91 -17.71
CA VAL A 100 -1.06 6.64 -18.41
C VAL A 100 -0.45 5.29 -18.02
N TYR A 101 0.36 4.73 -18.92
CA TYR A 101 0.89 3.35 -18.82
C TYR A 101 1.68 3.06 -17.54
N MET A 102 2.32 4.05 -16.91
CA MET A 102 3.13 3.87 -15.69
C MET A 102 2.55 4.58 -14.46
N ALA A 103 1.30 5.02 -14.52
CA ALA A 103 0.73 5.93 -13.54
C ALA A 103 1.66 7.13 -13.27
N ASP A 104 1.86 7.51 -12.00
CA ASP A 104 2.81 8.57 -11.60
C ASP A 104 4.27 8.09 -11.52
N GLY A 105 4.60 6.96 -12.14
CA GLY A 105 5.93 6.34 -12.09
C GLY A 105 6.67 6.33 -13.43
N PRO A 106 7.93 5.84 -13.43
CA PRO A 106 8.68 5.38 -12.27
C PRO A 106 9.25 6.55 -11.45
N ILE A 107 9.34 6.38 -10.12
CA ILE A 107 9.96 7.37 -9.23
C ILE A 107 11.43 6.99 -9.04
N PRO A 108 12.40 7.77 -9.58
CA PRO A 108 13.81 7.44 -9.46
C PRO A 108 14.32 7.73 -8.03
N LEU A 109 15.36 6.99 -7.60
CA LEU A 109 16.12 7.24 -6.37
C LEU A 109 15.33 7.11 -5.05
N SER A 110 14.24 6.32 -5.04
CA SER A 110 13.43 6.10 -3.85
C SER A 110 13.88 4.84 -3.10
N ALA A 111 14.95 4.97 -2.30
CA ALA A 111 15.42 3.86 -1.48
C ALA A 111 14.29 3.35 -0.57
N ALA A 112 14.03 2.03 -0.59
CA ALA A 112 13.01 1.35 0.20
C ALA A 112 11.54 1.64 -0.16
N MET A 113 11.30 2.41 -1.23
CA MET A 113 9.98 2.58 -1.83
C MET A 113 9.90 1.82 -3.15
N ASP A 114 8.68 1.54 -3.60
CA ASP A 114 8.45 0.96 -4.91
C ASP A 114 8.70 2.04 -5.98
N THR A 115 9.75 1.83 -6.78
CA THR A 115 10.04 2.68 -7.94
C THR A 115 8.88 2.62 -8.94
N TYR A 116 8.23 1.47 -9.06
CA TYR A 116 7.12 1.29 -9.98
C TYR A 116 5.80 1.67 -9.32
N ARG A 117 5.05 2.51 -10.01
CA ARG A 117 3.70 2.90 -9.60
C ARG A 117 2.64 1.94 -10.12
N ILE A 118 3.06 0.72 -10.45
CA ILE A 118 2.23 -0.39 -10.91
C ILE A 118 2.81 -1.69 -10.35
N ASN A 119 1.97 -2.45 -9.65
CA ASN A 119 2.28 -3.80 -9.21
C ASN A 119 1.42 -4.81 -9.98
N ARG A 120 2.04 -5.93 -10.35
CA ARG A 120 1.37 -7.05 -11.02
C ARG A 120 1.34 -8.25 -10.09
N TYR A 121 0.20 -8.93 -10.06
CA TYR A 121 -0.02 -10.06 -9.19
C TYR A 121 -0.47 -11.26 -10.00
N ASN A 122 0.11 -12.42 -9.69
CA ASN A 122 -0.33 -13.71 -10.21
C ASN A 122 -1.10 -14.44 -9.09
N ILE A 123 -2.44 -14.42 -9.16
CA ILE A 123 -3.31 -14.90 -8.09
C ILE A 123 -3.88 -16.28 -8.46
N SER A 124 -3.35 -17.35 -7.89
CA SER A 124 -3.83 -18.72 -8.16
C SER A 124 -4.80 -19.28 -7.11
N GLN A 125 -4.91 -18.62 -5.96
CA GLN A 125 -5.76 -19.04 -4.84
C GLN A 125 -6.11 -17.83 -3.95
N PRO A 126 -7.16 -17.93 -3.13
CA PRO A 126 -7.45 -16.92 -2.10
C PRO A 126 -6.22 -16.64 -1.23
N THR A 127 -5.95 -15.36 -0.98
CA THR A 127 -4.72 -14.92 -0.30
C THR A 127 -4.87 -13.52 0.29
N VAL A 128 -4.08 -13.22 1.31
CA VAL A 128 -3.88 -11.87 1.82
C VAL A 128 -2.52 -11.38 1.32
N GLN A 129 -2.51 -10.29 0.58
CA GLN A 129 -1.31 -9.70 0.01
C GLN A 129 -0.94 -8.42 0.74
N VAL A 130 0.33 -8.30 1.11
CA VAL A 130 0.94 -7.05 1.59
C VAL A 130 2.21 -6.85 0.77
N ASN A 131 2.35 -5.68 0.15
CA ASN A 131 3.54 -5.40 -0.64
C ASN A 131 4.76 -5.24 0.25
N ARG A 132 5.90 -5.67 -0.30
CA ARG A 132 7.18 -5.64 0.40
C ARG A 132 7.75 -4.22 0.50
N LEU A 133 7.55 -3.43 -0.55
CA LEU A 133 8.03 -2.05 -0.65
C LEU A 133 6.91 -1.07 -0.34
N ILE A 134 7.32 0.08 0.16
CA ILE A 134 6.44 1.22 0.44
C ILE A 134 6.01 1.83 -0.89
N GLN A 135 4.70 1.98 -1.14
CA GLN A 135 4.25 2.52 -2.43
C GLN A 135 4.58 4.02 -2.59
N GLY A 136 4.70 4.74 -1.48
CA GLY A 136 4.82 6.19 -1.43
C GLY A 136 3.50 6.93 -1.52
N ALA A 137 3.55 8.26 -1.55
CA ALA A 137 2.36 9.11 -1.55
C ALA A 137 1.45 8.81 -2.75
N LEU A 138 0.14 8.70 -2.51
CA LEU A 138 -0.90 8.54 -3.51
C LEU A 138 -2.25 8.93 -2.95
N ARG A 139 -3.19 9.27 -3.83
CA ARG A 139 -4.60 9.48 -3.47
C ARG A 139 -5.52 8.52 -4.22
N TYR A 140 -5.11 8.09 -5.41
CA TYR A 140 -5.90 7.26 -6.29
C TYR A 140 -5.21 5.92 -6.53
N GLN A 141 -6.02 4.87 -6.62
CA GLN A 141 -5.56 3.52 -6.96
C GLN A 141 -6.46 2.92 -8.03
N LYS A 142 -5.87 2.29 -9.06
CA LYS A 142 -6.59 1.55 -10.09
C LYS A 142 -6.42 0.06 -9.85
N LEU A 143 -7.52 -0.67 -9.74
CA LEU A 143 -7.54 -2.12 -9.85
C LEU A 143 -7.87 -2.47 -11.30
N ASN A 144 -7.08 -3.34 -11.93
CA ASN A 144 -7.27 -3.75 -13.32
C ASN A 144 -7.06 -5.26 -13.48
N LEU A 145 -8.11 -5.98 -13.88
CA LEU A 145 -8.02 -7.37 -14.31
C LEU A 145 -8.20 -7.42 -15.84
N SER A 146 -7.15 -7.81 -16.56
CA SER A 146 -7.14 -7.85 -18.03
C SER A 146 -7.11 -9.27 -18.61
N SER A 147 -6.95 -10.30 -17.79
CA SER A 147 -7.03 -11.71 -18.22
C SER A 147 -8.44 -12.27 -18.09
N ALA A 148 -8.76 -13.31 -18.88
CA ALA A 148 -10.09 -13.93 -18.92
C ALA A 148 -10.40 -14.73 -17.65
N GLY A 149 -10.94 -14.07 -16.63
CA GLY A 149 -11.21 -14.64 -15.32
C GLY A 149 -11.94 -13.68 -14.40
N GLU A 150 -12.10 -14.10 -13.15
CA GLU A 150 -12.84 -13.37 -12.13
C GLU A 150 -12.07 -13.32 -10.81
N LEU A 151 -12.14 -12.18 -10.14
CA LEU A 151 -11.57 -11.95 -8.82
C LEU A 151 -12.58 -11.24 -7.92
N GLU A 152 -12.72 -11.72 -6.69
CA GLU A 152 -13.34 -10.97 -5.60
C GLU A 152 -12.24 -10.47 -4.66
N VAL A 153 -12.09 -9.14 -4.60
CA VAL A 153 -11.06 -8.47 -3.81
C VAL A 153 -11.72 -7.65 -2.71
N THR A 154 -11.21 -7.74 -1.49
CA THR A 154 -11.64 -6.94 -0.34
C THR A 154 -10.41 -6.41 0.42
N ALA A 155 -10.65 -5.66 1.50
CA ALA A 155 -9.60 -5.12 2.36
C ALA A 155 -8.50 -4.35 1.59
N VAL A 156 -8.88 -3.70 0.48
CA VAL A 156 -7.95 -2.92 -0.35
C VAL A 156 -7.60 -1.63 0.39
N GLY A 157 -6.30 -1.36 0.53
CA GLY A 157 -5.85 -0.18 1.25
C GLY A 157 -4.35 -0.15 1.49
N PHE A 158 -3.95 0.60 2.51
CA PHE A 158 -2.55 0.76 2.90
C PHE A 158 -2.34 0.58 4.40
N LYS A 159 -1.22 -0.08 4.73
CA LYS A 159 -0.64 -0.07 6.07
C LYS A 159 0.34 1.12 6.16
N PRO A 160 0.04 2.17 6.96
CA PRO A 160 0.83 3.39 7.01
C PRO A 160 2.28 3.11 7.44
N THR A 161 3.22 3.83 6.83
CA THR A 161 4.63 3.88 7.26
C THR A 161 5.06 5.24 7.78
N VAL A 162 4.17 6.24 7.67
CA VAL A 162 4.28 7.55 8.30
C VAL A 162 3.20 7.79 9.36
N ASP A 163 3.32 8.88 10.12
CA ASP A 163 2.29 9.31 11.05
C ASP A 163 0.93 9.55 10.33
N ASN A 164 -0.12 9.03 10.95
CA ASN A 164 -1.49 9.13 10.47
C ASN A 164 -2.43 9.87 11.46
N THR A 165 -1.86 10.49 12.50
CA THR A 165 -2.58 11.34 13.44
C THR A 165 -3.38 12.39 12.67
N PRO A 166 -4.69 12.56 12.95
CA PRO A 166 -5.49 13.61 12.32
C PRO A 166 -4.83 14.98 12.49
N VAL A 167 -4.84 15.81 11.45
CA VAL A 167 -4.21 17.14 11.47
C VAL A 167 -4.79 18.03 12.59
N SER A 168 -6.05 17.83 12.96
CA SER A 168 -6.70 18.51 14.09
C SER A 168 -6.11 18.17 15.45
N ASP A 169 -5.42 17.04 15.55
CA ASP A 169 -4.93 16.45 16.80
C ASP A 169 -3.40 16.62 16.92
N LEU A 170 -2.77 17.27 15.93
CA LEU A 170 -1.36 17.63 15.97
C LEU A 170 -1.08 18.68 17.06
N PRO A 171 0.10 18.66 17.69
CA PRO A 171 0.45 19.61 18.75
C PRO A 171 0.55 21.05 18.26
N GLY A 172 0.85 21.27 16.98
CA GLY A 172 0.81 22.57 16.32
C GLY A 172 -0.48 22.75 15.53
N SER A 173 -1.11 23.93 15.66
CA SER A 173 -2.37 24.24 14.97
C SER A 173 -2.38 25.66 14.42
N PHE A 174 -3.09 25.88 13.32
CA PHE A 174 -3.40 27.22 12.79
C PHE A 174 -4.85 27.29 12.34
N ALA A 175 -5.52 28.39 12.64
CA ALA A 175 -6.84 28.71 12.12
C ALA A 175 -7.00 30.24 12.01
N CYS A 176 -7.61 30.68 10.92
CA CYS A 176 -7.99 32.07 10.70
C CYS A 176 -9.38 32.17 10.02
N SER A 177 -9.84 33.40 9.78
CA SER A 177 -11.13 33.65 9.12
C SER A 177 -11.14 33.33 7.63
N ASP A 178 -9.97 33.18 7.00
CA ASP A 178 -9.86 32.80 5.59
C ASP A 178 -9.86 31.26 5.44
N PRO A 179 -10.92 30.67 4.88
CA PRO A 179 -11.02 29.22 4.72
C PRO A 179 -9.98 28.66 3.74
N VAL A 180 -9.43 29.46 2.82
CA VAL A 180 -8.37 29.04 1.90
C VAL A 180 -7.07 28.84 2.68
N LEU A 181 -6.70 29.80 3.53
CA LEU A 181 -5.49 29.71 4.36
C LEU A 181 -5.56 28.53 5.32
N ASN A 182 -6.73 28.26 5.89
CA ASN A 182 -6.95 27.07 6.71
C ASN A 182 -6.71 25.78 5.91
N ARG A 183 -7.18 25.70 4.65
CA ARG A 183 -6.93 24.53 3.79
C ARG A 183 -5.46 24.39 3.41
N ILE A 184 -4.78 25.49 3.12
CA ILE A 184 -3.34 25.50 2.83
C ILE A 184 -2.55 24.97 4.02
N TRP A 185 -2.87 25.42 5.23
CA TRP A 185 -2.20 24.94 6.44
C TRP A 185 -2.45 23.44 6.66
N ASN A 186 -3.70 22.98 6.53
CA ASN A 186 -4.02 21.56 6.67
C ASN A 186 -3.29 20.69 5.64
N ALA A 187 -3.23 21.14 4.39
CA ALA A 187 -2.49 20.45 3.33
C ALA A 187 -0.99 20.43 3.65
N GLY A 188 -0.41 21.55 4.09
CA GLY A 188 0.99 21.64 4.48
C GLY A 188 1.36 20.70 5.64
N ALA A 189 0.56 20.71 6.72
CA ALA A 189 0.75 19.83 7.87
C ALA A 189 0.69 18.35 7.45
N ARG A 190 -0.27 17.99 6.60
CA ARG A 190 -0.37 16.62 6.07
C ARG A 190 0.81 16.26 5.17
N THR A 191 1.27 17.18 4.32
CA THR A 191 2.44 16.95 3.47
C THR A 191 3.68 16.68 4.32
N VAL A 192 3.88 17.41 5.42
CA VAL A 192 4.99 17.15 6.35
C VAL A 192 4.92 15.73 6.90
N GLN A 193 3.77 15.30 7.43
CA GLN A 193 3.60 13.93 7.93
C GLN A 193 3.95 12.87 6.86
N LEU A 194 3.49 13.06 5.62
CA LEU A 194 3.76 12.12 4.51
C LEU A 194 5.25 12.02 4.12
N ASN A 195 6.09 12.96 4.55
CA ASN A 195 7.53 12.97 4.30
C ASN A 195 8.36 12.55 5.52
N GLU A 196 7.71 12.17 6.63
CA GLU A 196 8.37 11.85 7.89
C GLU A 196 8.22 10.36 8.22
N PHE A 197 9.20 9.58 7.77
CA PHE A 197 9.33 8.18 8.19
C PHE A 197 9.95 8.08 9.58
N PRO A 198 9.41 7.23 10.48
CA PRO A 198 10.08 6.92 11.72
C PRO A 198 11.51 6.41 11.51
N ALA A 199 12.40 6.73 12.44
CA ALA A 199 13.77 6.24 12.38
C ALA A 199 13.80 4.70 12.40
N ASN A 200 14.59 4.11 11.49
CA ASN A 200 14.75 2.66 11.36
C ASN A 200 13.47 1.89 10.98
N SER A 201 12.51 2.53 10.28
CA SER A 201 11.28 1.86 9.83
C SER A 201 11.23 1.55 8.33
N LEU A 202 12.24 1.99 7.56
CA LEU A 202 12.31 1.70 6.13
C LEU A 202 12.63 0.22 5.91
N PRO A 203 11.97 -0.45 4.94
CA PRO A 203 12.28 -1.84 4.63
C PRO A 203 13.66 -1.96 3.98
N ASP A 204 14.27 -3.15 4.10
CA ASP A 204 15.53 -3.43 3.42
C ASP A 204 15.33 -3.37 1.90
N SER A 205 16.13 -2.53 1.24
CA SER A 205 16.13 -2.44 -0.23
C SER A 205 16.84 -3.61 -0.89
N TRP A 206 17.67 -4.34 -0.14
CA TRP A 206 18.44 -5.48 -0.62
C TRP A 206 17.84 -6.77 -0.10
N VAL A 207 17.50 -7.68 -1.00
CA VAL A 207 17.20 -9.07 -0.67
C VAL A 207 18.41 -9.91 -1.02
N ILE A 208 19.11 -10.40 0.00
CA ILE A 208 20.29 -11.26 -0.18
C ILE A 208 19.82 -12.71 -0.27
N ALA A 209 20.17 -13.38 -1.36
CA ALA A 209 19.93 -14.80 -1.61
C ALA A 209 21.26 -15.51 -1.89
N ASP A 210 21.23 -16.85 -1.89
CA ASP A 210 22.42 -17.68 -2.13
C ASP A 210 23.02 -17.42 -3.53
N GLU A 211 22.19 -17.03 -4.50
CA GLU A 211 22.59 -16.74 -5.88
C GLU A 211 23.00 -15.27 -6.13
N GLY A 212 22.82 -14.37 -5.15
CA GLY A 212 23.19 -12.96 -5.28
C GLY A 212 22.30 -11.99 -4.52
N ALA A 213 22.36 -10.71 -4.89
CA ALA A 213 21.53 -9.67 -4.31
C ALA A 213 20.46 -9.20 -5.29
N PHE A 214 19.23 -9.07 -4.81
CA PHE A 214 18.09 -8.55 -5.55
C PHE A 214 17.65 -7.19 -4.98
N ILE A 215 17.49 -6.21 -5.87
CA ILE A 215 17.05 -4.84 -5.55
C ILE A 215 15.93 -4.48 -6.52
N ASP A 216 14.70 -4.73 -6.12
CA ASP A 216 13.47 -4.36 -6.85
C ASP A 216 13.08 -2.88 -6.65
N SER A 217 13.65 -2.20 -5.63
CA SER A 217 13.36 -0.79 -5.34
C SER A 217 14.06 0.19 -6.29
N LEU A 218 14.66 -0.29 -7.38
CA LEU A 218 15.35 0.52 -8.38
C LEU A 218 14.98 0.04 -9.78
N SER A 219 14.56 0.96 -10.64
CA SER A 219 14.44 0.66 -12.07
C SER A 219 15.82 0.35 -12.68
N PRO A 220 15.93 -0.55 -13.66
CA PRO A 220 17.17 -0.73 -14.41
C PRO A 220 17.57 0.59 -15.08
N HIS A 221 18.68 1.18 -14.64
CA HIS A 221 19.28 2.33 -15.31
C HIS A 221 20.37 1.82 -16.27
N HIS A 222 20.31 2.22 -17.54
CA HIS A 222 21.43 1.99 -18.45
C HIS A 222 22.61 2.87 -18.03
N LEU A 223 23.76 2.27 -17.75
CA LEU A 223 24.99 3.02 -17.59
C LEU A 223 25.54 3.30 -19.00
N HIS A 224 25.43 4.54 -19.50
CA HIS A 224 26.20 4.92 -20.68
C HIS A 224 27.66 5.07 -20.28
N ILE A 225 28.44 4.01 -20.46
CA ILE A 225 29.90 4.09 -20.44
C ILE A 225 30.32 4.77 -21.74
N TYR A 226 30.67 6.06 -21.66
CA TYR A 226 31.37 6.72 -22.75
C TYR A 226 32.76 6.10 -22.86
N HIS A 227 32.94 5.18 -23.81
CA HIS A 227 34.27 4.89 -24.31
C HIS A 227 34.74 6.13 -25.08
N HIS A 228 35.52 6.98 -24.42
CA HIS A 228 36.41 7.89 -25.13
C HIS A 228 37.45 7.04 -25.85
N GLY A 229 37.13 6.66 -27.09
CA GLY A 229 38.14 6.20 -28.04
C GLY A 229 39.13 7.34 -28.25
N LEU A 230 40.35 7.17 -27.77
CA LEU A 230 41.47 7.97 -28.21
C LEU A 230 41.69 7.65 -29.69
N ALA A 231 41.50 8.67 -30.53
CA ALA A 231 41.96 8.67 -31.92
C ALA A 231 43.49 8.73 -31.98
#